data_AF-S7VWF4-F1
#
_entry.id   AF-S7VWF4-F1
#
_cell.length_a   1.000
_cell.length_b   1.000
_cell.length_c   1.000
_cell.angle_alpha   90.00
_cell.angle_beta   90.00
_cell.angle_gamma   90.00
#
_symmetry.space_group_name_H-M   'P 1'
#
loop_
_entity.id
_entity.type
_entity.pdbx_description
1 polymer ?
#
loop_
_entity_poly.entity_id
_entity_poly.type
_entity_poly.pdbx_seq_one_letter_code
_entity_poly.pdbx_strand_id
1 'polypeptide(L)'
;MAEIAEISSQLADESLDVYPEMQARLTVMKKLKLIDDHTGALTVKGRVACQVMSGDELTLTELLFQGGLENLQPEEIAAVLSAFVAPDGPVEQVPAPTAGIQRVRDQAEELHVAILKLQANSGVRINAEDWWKLCNFSLSLVAYDWANGVSFGDIMHKTNAQEGSIVRAILRLDELLRKIRQAAILIGDPDLGAKLQQTSDRIRRDIVFAMSLYLQ
;
A
#
# COMPACT_ATOMS: atom_id res chain seq x y z
N MET A 1 33.60 -12.17 38.51
CA MET A 1 32.20 -12.45 38.94
C MET A 1 31.30 -11.24 38.72
N ALA A 2 31.63 -10.06 39.26
CA ALA A 2 30.86 -8.83 39.01
C ALA A 2 30.85 -8.43 37.52
N GLU A 3 31.99 -8.49 36.85
CA GLU A 3 32.14 -8.14 35.43
C GLU A 3 31.34 -9.08 34.48
N ILE A 4 31.25 -10.36 34.83
CA ILE A 4 30.42 -11.34 34.08
C ILE A 4 28.94 -11.09 34.33
N ALA A 5 28.55 -10.69 35.54
CA ALA A 5 27.16 -10.35 35.86
C ALA A 5 26.73 -9.05 35.17
N GLU A 6 27.61 -8.07 35.09
CA GLU A 6 27.40 -6.79 34.40
C GLU A 6 27.28 -6.98 32.88
N ILE A 7 28.19 -7.73 32.27
CA ILE A 7 28.11 -8.09 30.83
C ILE A 7 26.85 -8.92 30.53
N SER A 8 26.46 -9.84 31.41
CA SER A 8 25.23 -10.63 31.24
C SER A 8 23.96 -9.78 31.38
N SER A 9 23.99 -8.77 32.26
CA SER A 9 22.90 -7.81 32.42
C SER A 9 22.77 -6.91 31.19
N GLN A 10 23.88 -6.42 30.65
CA GLN A 10 23.91 -5.59 29.44
C GLN A 10 23.45 -6.37 28.19
N LEU A 11 23.85 -7.63 28.04
CA LEU A 11 23.35 -8.52 26.97
C LEU A 11 21.85 -8.81 27.07
N ALA A 12 21.31 -8.94 28.29
CA ALA A 12 19.89 -9.11 28.50
C ALA A 12 19.10 -7.83 28.16
N ASP A 13 19.59 -6.65 28.57
CA ASP A 13 18.97 -5.35 28.30
C ASP A 13 18.99 -4.99 26.80
N GLU A 14 20.12 -5.13 26.11
CA GLU A 14 20.23 -4.84 24.66
C GLU A 14 19.33 -5.77 23.82
N SER A 15 19.11 -7.00 24.28
CA SER A 15 18.19 -7.93 23.61
C SER A 15 16.70 -7.59 23.81
N LEU A 16 16.37 -6.79 24.82
CA LEU A 16 15.01 -6.48 25.25
C LEU A 16 14.52 -5.09 24.83
N ASP A 17 15.38 -4.18 24.37
CA ASP A 17 14.97 -2.82 23.94
C ASP A 17 13.90 -2.82 22.83
N VAL A 18 13.89 -3.83 21.97
CA VAL A 18 12.92 -3.99 20.88
C VAL A 18 11.62 -4.66 21.35
N TYR A 19 11.65 -5.33 22.51
CA TYR A 19 10.54 -6.12 23.01
C TYR A 19 9.27 -5.29 23.31
N PRO A 20 9.34 -4.12 23.98
CA PRO A 20 8.16 -3.28 24.19
C PRO A 20 7.51 -2.84 22.89
N GLU A 21 8.31 -2.48 21.88
CA GLU A 21 7.80 -2.04 20.59
C GLU A 21 7.17 -3.21 19.80
N MET A 22 7.77 -4.40 19.88
CA MET A 22 7.17 -5.62 19.33
C MET A 22 5.81 -5.91 19.96
N GLN A 23 5.68 -5.81 21.30
CA GLN A 23 4.40 -6.02 22.00
C GLN A 23 3.35 -4.97 21.60
N ALA A 24 3.76 -3.71 21.44
CA ALA A 24 2.89 -2.65 20.93
C ALA A 24 2.37 -2.97 19.53
N ARG A 25 3.24 -3.43 18.61
CA ARG A 25 2.85 -3.84 17.24
C ARG A 25 1.93 -5.06 17.24
N LEU A 26 2.20 -6.07 18.08
CA LEU A 26 1.31 -7.23 18.24
C LEU A 26 -0.08 -6.80 18.71
N THR A 27 -0.15 -5.84 19.63
CA THR A 27 -1.43 -5.28 20.11
C THR A 27 -2.20 -4.59 18.98
N VAL A 28 -1.52 -3.86 18.09
CA VAL A 28 -2.15 -3.27 16.90
C VAL A 28 -2.67 -4.35 15.95
N MET A 29 -1.85 -5.37 15.65
CA MET A 29 -2.25 -6.47 14.76
C MET A 29 -3.48 -7.23 15.27
N LYS A 30 -3.56 -7.44 16.59
CA LYS A 30 -4.73 -7.99 17.29
C LYS A 30 -5.97 -7.10 17.13
N LYS A 31 -5.85 -5.80 17.44
CA LYS A 31 -6.96 -4.84 17.31
C LYS A 31 -7.47 -4.68 15.87
N LEU A 32 -6.59 -4.78 14.87
CA LEU A 32 -6.94 -4.80 13.45
C LEU A 32 -7.47 -6.16 12.96
N LYS A 33 -7.49 -7.17 13.83
CA LYS A 33 -7.92 -8.55 13.56
C LYS A 33 -7.07 -9.22 12.47
N LEU A 34 -5.79 -8.87 12.37
CA LEU A 34 -4.82 -9.55 11.49
C LEU A 34 -4.36 -10.88 12.11
N ILE A 35 -4.28 -10.91 13.44
CA ILE A 35 -4.02 -12.11 14.22
C ILE A 35 -5.16 -12.29 15.23
N ASP A 36 -5.45 -13.54 15.55
CA ASP A 36 -6.44 -13.89 16.57
C ASP A 36 -5.91 -13.59 17.97
N ASP A 37 -6.77 -13.02 18.82
CA ASP A 37 -6.39 -12.51 20.14
C ASP A 37 -5.94 -13.61 21.11
N HIS A 38 -6.54 -14.79 21.00
CA HIS A 38 -6.37 -15.91 21.91
C HIS A 38 -5.30 -16.89 21.45
N THR A 39 -5.32 -17.25 20.17
CA THR A 39 -4.44 -18.26 19.59
C THR A 39 -3.16 -17.66 19.01
N GLY A 40 -3.15 -16.36 18.68
CA GLY A 40 -2.06 -15.72 17.95
C GLY A 40 -1.95 -16.15 16.49
N ALA A 41 -2.91 -16.93 15.97
CA ALA A 41 -2.90 -17.40 14.59
C ALA A 41 -3.27 -16.30 13.59
N LEU A 42 -2.73 -16.35 12.37
CA LEU A 42 -3.10 -15.44 11.29
C LEU A 42 -4.56 -15.63 10.85
N THR A 43 -5.31 -14.54 10.81
CA THR A 43 -6.67 -14.52 10.25
C THR A 43 -6.63 -14.49 8.72
N VAL A 44 -7.79 -14.55 8.05
CA VAL A 44 -7.88 -14.30 6.60
C VAL A 44 -7.33 -12.90 6.28
N LYS A 45 -7.69 -11.91 7.10
CA LYS A 45 -7.22 -10.52 6.95
C LYS A 45 -5.72 -10.39 7.11
N GLY A 46 -5.14 -11.09 8.09
CA GLY A 46 -3.68 -11.17 8.25
C GLY A 46 -3.00 -11.81 7.04
N ARG A 47 -3.55 -12.90 6.49
CA ARG A 47 -3.02 -13.54 5.28
C ARG A 47 -3.07 -12.62 4.06
N VAL A 48 -4.15 -11.83 3.91
CA VAL A 48 -4.26 -10.81 2.87
C VAL A 48 -3.22 -9.71 3.07
N ALA A 49 -3.06 -9.20 4.29
CA ALA A 49 -2.04 -8.21 4.60
C ALA A 49 -0.62 -8.69 4.23
N CYS A 50 -0.31 -9.98 4.44
CA CYS A 50 0.97 -10.56 4.02
C CYS A 50 1.19 -10.58 2.50
N GLN A 51 0.13 -10.52 1.68
CA GLN A 51 0.27 -10.42 0.22
C GLN A 51 0.50 -8.99 -0.25
N VAL A 52 0.00 -8.02 0.52
CA VAL A 52 0.20 -6.60 0.24
C VAL A 52 1.60 -6.24 0.73
N MET A 53 2.56 -6.14 -0.20
CA MET A 53 3.87 -5.55 0.08
C MET A 53 3.91 -4.19 -0.63
N SER A 54 3.58 -3.14 0.10
CA SER A 54 3.39 -1.77 -0.41
C SER A 54 3.96 -0.75 0.57
N GLY A 55 3.79 0.55 0.29
CA GLY A 55 4.16 1.59 1.26
C GLY A 55 3.29 1.55 2.52
N ASP A 56 1.97 1.32 2.37
CA ASP A 56 0.99 1.34 3.46
C ASP A 56 0.05 0.12 3.38
N GLU A 57 0.58 -1.04 3.77
CA GLU A 57 -0.16 -2.30 3.73
C GLU A 57 -1.37 -2.36 4.67
N LEU A 58 -1.32 -1.69 5.82
CA LEU A 58 -2.43 -1.71 6.79
C LEU A 58 -3.64 -0.98 6.23
N THR A 59 -3.45 0.25 5.73
CA THR A 59 -4.55 1.04 5.14
C THR A 59 -5.13 0.35 3.93
N LEU A 60 -4.29 -0.17 3.03
CA LEU A 60 -4.76 -0.89 1.86
C LEU A 60 -5.53 -2.16 2.24
N THR A 61 -5.07 -2.92 3.25
CA THR A 61 -5.79 -4.09 3.75
C THR A 61 -7.17 -3.70 4.31
N GLU A 62 -7.25 -2.66 5.15
CA GLU A 62 -8.54 -2.17 5.65
C GLU A 62 -9.46 -1.72 4.52
N LEU A 63 -8.93 -1.00 3.55
CA LEU A 63 -9.70 -0.50 2.40
C LEU A 63 -10.31 -1.64 1.58
N LEU A 64 -9.54 -2.71 1.34
CA LEU A 64 -10.03 -3.91 0.65
C LEU A 64 -11.16 -4.59 1.43
N PHE A 65 -11.00 -4.75 2.75
CA PHE A 65 -12.02 -5.39 3.61
C PHE A 65 -13.27 -4.53 3.83
N GLN A 66 -13.22 -3.24 3.51
CA GLN A 66 -14.37 -2.34 3.51
C GLN A 66 -15.00 -2.15 2.12
N GLY A 67 -14.61 -2.96 1.13
CA GLY A 67 -15.18 -2.90 -0.21
C GLY A 67 -14.82 -1.62 -0.98
N GLY A 68 -13.72 -0.95 -0.63
CA GLY A 68 -13.37 0.37 -1.19
C GLY A 68 -13.29 0.39 -2.72
N LEU A 69 -12.93 -0.75 -3.33
CA LEU A 69 -12.76 -0.90 -4.78
C LEU A 69 -14.00 -1.45 -5.52
N GLU A 70 -15.05 -1.90 -4.80
CA GLU A 70 -16.17 -2.65 -5.40
C GLU A 70 -16.90 -1.87 -6.50
N ASN A 71 -17.08 -0.56 -6.33
CA ASN A 71 -17.85 0.29 -7.24
C ASN A 71 -16.99 1.08 -8.23
N LEU A 72 -15.70 0.78 -8.32
CA LEU A 72 -14.79 1.46 -9.22
C LEU A 72 -14.69 0.77 -10.58
N GLN A 73 -14.42 1.58 -11.61
CA GLN A 73 -13.97 1.14 -12.93
C GLN A 73 -12.47 0.82 -12.91
N PRO A 74 -11.95 0.02 -13.86
CA PRO A 74 -10.53 -0.35 -13.91
C PRO A 74 -9.56 0.84 -13.86
N GLU A 75 -9.87 1.92 -14.58
CA GLU A 75 -9.08 3.15 -14.60
C GLU A 75 -9.05 3.87 -13.24
N GLU A 76 -10.17 3.84 -12.50
CA GLU A 76 -10.26 4.39 -11.15
C GLU A 76 -9.51 3.51 -10.14
N ILE A 77 -9.55 2.19 -10.32
CA ILE A 77 -8.76 1.24 -9.51
C ILE A 77 -7.27 1.50 -9.70
N ALA A 78 -6.80 1.69 -10.95
CA ALA A 78 -5.42 2.04 -11.24
C ALA A 78 -5.02 3.35 -10.53
N ALA A 79 -5.88 4.37 -10.59
CA ALA A 79 -5.67 5.66 -9.94
C ALA A 79 -5.53 5.54 -8.42
N VAL A 80 -6.45 4.82 -7.76
CA VAL A 80 -6.44 4.62 -6.31
C VAL A 80 -5.22 3.81 -5.88
N LEU A 81 -4.95 2.69 -6.54
CA LEU A 81 -3.86 1.81 -6.14
C LEU A 81 -2.48 2.42 -6.40
N SER A 82 -2.37 3.40 -7.31
CA SER A 82 -1.13 4.16 -7.51
C SER A 82 -0.65 4.85 -6.23
N ALA A 83 -1.57 5.19 -5.32
CA ALA A 83 -1.25 5.85 -4.06
C ALA A 83 -0.42 4.98 -3.09
N PHE A 84 -0.43 3.67 -3.28
CA PHE A 84 0.28 2.71 -2.42
C PHE A 84 1.64 2.26 -3.02
N VAL A 85 1.97 2.74 -4.22
CA VAL A 85 3.22 2.42 -4.93
C VAL A 85 3.98 3.65 -5.41
N ALA A 86 3.47 4.85 -5.11
CA ALA A 86 4.13 6.09 -5.42
C ALA A 86 5.56 6.09 -4.86
N PRO A 87 6.56 6.57 -5.61
CA PRO A 87 7.90 6.72 -5.10
C PRO A 87 7.94 7.76 -3.98
N ASP A 88 8.91 7.64 -3.08
CA ASP A 88 9.16 8.65 -2.05
C ASP A 88 9.44 10.00 -2.71
N GLY A 89 8.78 11.05 -2.23
CA GLY A 89 8.87 12.38 -2.79
C GLY A 89 7.81 13.31 -2.22
N PRO A 90 7.87 14.60 -2.55
CA PRO A 90 6.86 15.56 -2.11
C PRO A 90 5.48 15.13 -2.60
N VAL A 91 4.49 15.21 -1.72
CA VAL A 91 3.09 14.95 -2.06
C VAL A 91 2.54 16.18 -2.79
N GLU A 92 2.24 16.01 -4.07
CA GLU A 92 1.55 17.00 -4.88
C GLU A 92 0.04 16.75 -4.81
N GLN A 93 -0.73 17.81 -4.49
CA GLN A 93 -2.18 17.71 -4.49
C GLN A 93 -2.70 17.73 -5.92
N VAL A 94 -3.15 16.57 -6.39
CA VAL A 94 -3.75 16.41 -7.71
C VAL A 94 -5.26 16.21 -7.56
N PRO A 95 -6.10 16.98 -8.28
CA PRO A 95 -7.55 16.78 -8.28
C PRO A 95 -7.92 15.34 -8.63
N ALA A 96 -8.88 14.76 -7.92
CA ALA A 96 -9.38 13.44 -8.25
C ALA A 96 -10.09 13.48 -9.62
N PRO A 97 -9.74 12.59 -10.58
CA PRO A 97 -10.36 12.58 -11.90
C PRO A 97 -11.88 12.30 -11.89
N THR A 98 -12.35 11.58 -10.88
CA THR A 98 -13.76 11.19 -10.72
C THR A 98 -14.20 11.32 -9.26
N ALA A 99 -15.52 11.41 -9.04
CA ALA A 99 -16.09 11.35 -7.70
C ALA A 99 -15.84 10.00 -7.01
N GLY A 100 -15.73 8.91 -7.77
CA GLY A 100 -15.38 7.59 -7.26
C GLY A 100 -13.98 7.57 -6.64
N ILE A 101 -13.00 8.16 -7.33
CA ILE A 101 -11.63 8.29 -6.82
C ILE A 101 -11.59 9.19 -5.59
N GLN A 102 -12.30 10.33 -5.59
CA GLN A 102 -12.35 11.23 -4.43
C GLN A 102 -12.92 10.52 -3.21
N ARG A 103 -14.04 9.80 -3.35
CA ARG A 103 -14.65 9.03 -2.25
C ARG A 103 -13.68 8.05 -1.62
N VAL A 104 -12.92 7.33 -2.46
CA VAL A 104 -11.97 6.32 -1.98
C VAL A 104 -10.72 6.94 -1.38
N ARG A 105 -10.30 8.10 -1.90
CA ARG A 105 -9.25 8.92 -1.27
C ARG A 105 -9.64 9.33 0.14
N ASP A 106 -10.82 9.92 0.32
CA ASP A 106 -11.31 10.35 1.62
C ASP A 106 -11.39 9.15 2.59
N GLN A 107 -11.93 8.02 2.13
CA GLN A 107 -11.99 6.79 2.91
C GLN A 107 -10.59 6.27 3.30
N ALA A 108 -9.63 6.26 2.38
CA ALA A 108 -8.27 5.80 2.66
C ALA A 108 -7.55 6.72 3.66
N GLU A 109 -7.73 8.03 3.55
CA GLU A 109 -7.20 9.01 4.51
C GLU A 109 -7.81 8.83 5.92
N GLU A 110 -9.12 8.61 6.01
CA GLU A 110 -9.79 8.32 7.28
C GLU A 110 -9.25 7.03 7.94
N LEU A 111 -9.09 5.95 7.16
CA LEU A 111 -8.52 4.69 7.63
C LEU A 111 -7.09 4.85 8.10
N HIS A 112 -6.29 5.58 7.32
CA HIS A 112 -4.89 5.85 7.63
C HIS A 112 -4.78 6.58 8.98
N VAL A 113 -5.55 7.65 9.17
CA VAL A 113 -5.58 8.40 10.44
C VAL A 113 -6.04 7.53 11.60
N ALA A 114 -7.03 6.64 11.39
CA ALA A 114 -7.49 5.72 12.43
C ALA A 114 -6.41 4.71 12.84
N ILE A 115 -5.68 4.14 11.87
CA ILE A 115 -4.57 3.21 12.11
C ILE A 115 -3.43 3.90 12.84
N LEU A 116 -3.06 5.12 12.44
CA LEU A 116 -2.02 5.88 13.11
C LEU A 116 -2.38 6.20 14.57
N LYS A 117 -3.62 6.62 14.83
CA LYS A 117 -4.12 6.80 16.22
C LYS A 117 -4.06 5.50 17.00
N LEU A 118 -4.42 4.37 16.39
CA LEU A 118 -4.37 3.05 17.02
C LEU A 118 -2.93 2.65 17.38
N GLN A 119 -1.97 2.91 16.49
CA GLN A 119 -0.55 2.67 16.69
C GLN A 119 0.00 3.52 17.84
N ALA A 120 -0.27 4.83 17.80
CA ALA A 120 0.16 5.77 18.85
C ALA A 120 -0.42 5.38 20.22
N ASN A 121 -1.73 5.09 20.29
CA ASN A 121 -2.40 4.67 21.52
C ASN A 121 -1.92 3.31 22.05
N SER A 122 -1.27 2.49 21.21
CA SER A 122 -0.72 1.19 21.60
C SER A 122 0.78 1.27 21.92
N GLY A 123 1.40 2.45 21.86
CA GLY A 123 2.81 2.66 22.21
C GLY A 123 3.80 2.39 21.06
N VAL A 124 3.32 2.29 19.81
CA VAL A 124 4.21 2.17 18.64
C VAL A 124 4.85 3.53 18.38
N ARG A 125 6.17 3.54 18.17
CA ARG A 125 6.90 4.76 17.79
C ARG A 125 6.57 5.09 16.33
N ILE A 126 5.90 6.23 16.10
CA ILE A 126 5.60 6.73 14.77
C ILE A 126 6.53 7.90 14.47
N ASN A 127 7.25 7.84 13.36
CA ASN A 127 8.04 8.96 12.88
C ASN A 127 7.09 9.98 12.21
N ALA A 128 7.19 11.25 12.61
CA ALA A 128 6.38 12.33 12.05
C ALA A 128 6.60 12.52 10.54
N GLU A 129 7.78 12.15 10.02
CA GLU A 129 8.07 12.21 8.59
C GLU A 129 7.43 11.09 7.77
N ASP A 130 7.01 9.99 8.39
CA ASP A 130 6.38 8.87 7.69
C ASP A 130 4.86 9.06 7.60
N TRP A 131 4.31 9.97 8.40
CA TRP A 131 2.88 10.29 8.45
C TRP A 131 2.29 10.73 7.10
N TRP A 132 3.04 11.48 6.30
CA TRP A 132 2.54 12.08 5.04
C TRP A 132 2.93 11.28 3.80
N LYS A 133 3.82 10.29 3.93
CA LYS A 133 4.32 9.51 2.78
C LYS A 133 3.37 8.38 2.37
N LEU A 134 2.45 8.03 3.25
CA LEU A 134 1.56 6.89 3.11
C LEU A 134 0.25 7.34 2.44
N CYS A 135 -0.23 6.57 1.47
CA CYS A 135 -1.39 6.92 0.62
C CYS A 135 -1.20 8.18 -0.25
N ASN A 136 -0.09 8.24 -1.00
CA ASN A 136 0.27 9.40 -1.82
C ASN A 136 -0.44 9.42 -3.19
N PHE A 137 -1.52 10.19 -3.33
CA PHE A 137 -2.28 10.31 -4.58
C PHE A 137 -1.64 11.17 -5.70
N SER A 138 -0.38 11.59 -5.57
CA SER A 138 0.27 12.45 -6.59
C SER A 138 0.27 11.83 -7.99
N LEU A 139 0.33 10.50 -8.10
CA LEU A 139 0.33 9.79 -9.39
C LEU A 139 -1.05 9.29 -9.83
N SER A 140 -2.12 9.65 -9.11
CA SER A 140 -3.47 9.14 -9.39
C SER A 140 -4.01 9.55 -10.75
N LEU A 141 -3.83 10.82 -11.16
CA LEU A 141 -4.21 11.30 -12.49
C LEU A 141 -3.40 10.61 -13.59
N VAL A 142 -2.09 10.43 -13.37
CA VAL A 142 -1.20 9.75 -14.32
C VAL A 142 -1.62 8.30 -14.53
N ALA A 143 -1.88 7.56 -13.45
CA ALA A 143 -2.32 6.17 -13.53
C ALA A 143 -3.72 6.03 -14.15
N TYR A 144 -4.62 6.98 -13.86
CA TYR A 144 -5.95 7.05 -14.48
C TYR A 144 -5.88 7.25 -15.99
N ASP A 145 -5.12 8.25 -16.45
CA ASP A 145 -4.95 8.54 -17.87
C ASP A 145 -4.24 7.39 -18.60
N TRP A 146 -3.24 6.78 -17.95
CA TRP A 146 -2.55 5.62 -18.50
C TRP A 146 -3.49 4.43 -18.69
N ALA A 147 -4.32 4.11 -17.70
CA ALA A 147 -5.31 3.05 -17.79
C ALA A 147 -6.44 3.34 -18.80
N ASN A 148 -6.67 4.62 -19.14
CA ASN A 148 -7.58 5.05 -20.20
C ASN A 148 -6.96 5.05 -21.61
N GLY A 149 -5.68 4.66 -21.75
CA GLY A 149 -5.03 4.57 -23.06
C GLY A 149 -4.41 5.89 -23.57
N VAL A 150 -4.29 6.91 -22.72
CA VAL A 150 -3.62 8.17 -23.08
C VAL A 150 -2.14 7.91 -23.40
N SER A 151 -1.59 8.59 -24.41
CA SER A 151 -0.20 8.37 -24.81
C SER A 151 0.78 8.80 -23.68
N PHE A 152 1.95 8.14 -23.61
CA PHE A 152 2.95 8.51 -22.61
C PHE A 152 3.39 9.98 -22.76
N GLY A 153 3.52 10.46 -24.01
CA GLY A 153 3.87 11.85 -24.28
C GLY A 153 2.84 12.86 -23.75
N ASP A 154 1.55 12.59 -23.93
CA ASP A 154 0.49 13.47 -23.42
C ASP A 154 0.44 13.49 -21.88
N ILE A 155 0.71 12.35 -21.24
CA ILE A 155 0.82 12.26 -19.78
C ILE A 155 1.96 13.13 -19.27
N MET A 156 3.12 13.12 -19.94
CA MET A 156 4.28 13.94 -19.55
C MET A 156 3.98 15.44 -19.57
N HIS A 157 3.03 15.90 -20.37
CA HIS A 157 2.61 17.29 -20.39
C HIS A 157 1.65 17.68 -19.24
N LYS A 158 1.16 16.70 -18.47
CA LYS A 158 0.18 16.89 -17.38
C LYS A 158 0.78 16.77 -15.99
N THR A 159 2.05 16.39 -15.87
CA THR A 159 2.73 16.18 -14.58
C THR A 159 4.17 16.67 -14.63
N ASN A 160 4.68 17.10 -13.47
CA ASN A 160 6.09 17.45 -13.29
C ASN A 160 6.95 16.23 -12.88
N ALA A 161 6.34 15.05 -12.74
CA ALA A 161 7.06 13.83 -12.40
C ALA A 161 8.02 13.41 -13.51
N GLN A 162 9.22 12.97 -13.13
CA GLN A 162 10.20 12.43 -14.08
C GLN A 162 9.69 11.15 -14.75
N GLU A 163 10.00 10.98 -16.04
CA GLU A 163 9.57 9.85 -16.88
C GLU A 163 9.89 8.51 -16.21
N GLY A 164 11.13 8.35 -15.74
CA GLY A 164 11.58 7.12 -15.10
C GLY A 164 10.87 6.83 -13.77
N SER A 165 10.37 7.85 -13.08
CA SER A 165 9.56 7.67 -11.88
C SER A 165 8.14 7.21 -12.22
N ILE A 166 7.55 7.72 -13.29
CA ILE A 166 6.25 7.27 -13.81
C ILE A 166 6.33 5.82 -14.27
N VAL A 167 7.33 5.45 -15.08
CA VAL A 167 7.54 4.07 -15.55
C VAL A 167 7.67 3.11 -14.37
N ARG A 168 8.52 3.44 -13.38
CA ARG A 168 8.67 2.63 -12.16
C ARG A 168 7.38 2.52 -11.37
N ALA A 169 6.61 3.60 -11.23
CA ALA A 169 5.34 3.57 -10.53
C ALA A 169 4.31 2.66 -11.22
N ILE A 170 4.21 2.69 -12.55
CA ILE A 170 3.30 1.80 -13.30
C ILE A 170 3.73 0.33 -13.18
N LEU A 171 5.04 0.04 -13.22
CA LEU A 171 5.54 -1.33 -13.00
C LEU A 171 5.24 -1.84 -11.58
N ARG A 172 5.43 -1.00 -10.56
CA ARG A 172 5.06 -1.34 -9.17
C ARG A 172 3.54 -1.48 -9.01
N LEU A 173 2.75 -0.65 -9.70
CA LEU A 173 1.29 -0.75 -9.73
C LEU A 173 0.85 -2.10 -10.31
N ASP A 174 1.46 -2.56 -11.41
CA ASP A 174 1.17 -3.90 -11.95
C ASP A 174 1.51 -5.02 -10.98
N GLU A 175 2.64 -4.93 -10.28
CA GLU A 175 2.99 -5.90 -9.25
C GLU A 175 1.97 -5.90 -8.10
N LEU A 176 1.54 -4.71 -7.65
CA LEU A 176 0.52 -4.57 -6.62
C LEU A 176 -0.82 -5.15 -7.07
N LEU A 177 -1.27 -4.88 -8.29
CA LEU A 177 -2.50 -5.45 -8.86
C LEU A 177 -2.47 -6.97 -8.85
N ARG A 178 -1.34 -7.59 -9.21
CA ARG A 178 -1.16 -9.05 -9.16
C ARG A 178 -1.25 -9.59 -7.72
N LYS A 179 -0.67 -8.89 -6.74
CA LYS A 179 -0.73 -9.25 -5.32
C LYS A 179 -2.15 -9.14 -4.76
N ILE A 180 -2.85 -8.03 -5.05
CA ILE A 180 -4.23 -7.82 -4.60
C ILE A 180 -5.18 -8.82 -5.29
N ARG A 181 -4.94 -9.21 -6.54
CA ARG A 181 -5.73 -10.26 -7.19
C ARG A 181 -5.63 -11.59 -6.46
N GLN A 182 -4.45 -11.95 -5.96
CA GLN A 182 -4.29 -13.15 -5.11
C GLN A 182 -5.01 -12.98 -3.77
N ALA A 183 -4.98 -11.78 -3.19
CA ALA A 183 -5.74 -11.47 -1.99
C ALA A 183 -7.27 -11.56 -2.20
N ALA A 184 -7.79 -11.13 -3.34
CA ALA A 184 -9.22 -11.23 -3.67
C ALA A 184 -9.72 -12.69 -3.66
N ILE A 185 -8.88 -13.64 -4.10
CA ILE A 185 -9.16 -15.09 -4.01
C ILE A 185 -9.27 -15.53 -2.54
N LEU A 186 -8.39 -15.04 -1.66
CA LEU A 186 -8.42 -15.36 -0.22
C LEU A 186 -9.64 -14.75 0.49
N ILE A 187 -10.09 -13.58 0.05
CA ILE A 187 -11.30 -12.90 0.53
C ILE A 187 -12.55 -13.64 0.05
N GLY A 188 -12.48 -14.30 -1.12
CA GLY A 188 -13.62 -14.95 -1.75
C GLY A 188 -14.43 -14.01 -2.65
N ASP A 189 -13.78 -12.99 -3.21
CA ASP A 189 -14.40 -11.99 -4.10
C ASP A 189 -13.88 -12.16 -5.54
N PRO A 190 -14.59 -12.96 -6.38
CA PRO A 190 -14.18 -13.19 -7.76
C PRO A 190 -14.36 -11.96 -8.66
N ASP A 191 -15.33 -11.08 -8.34
CA ASP A 191 -15.63 -9.89 -9.14
C ASP A 191 -14.50 -8.86 -8.99
N LEU A 192 -14.01 -8.66 -7.76
CA LEU A 192 -12.81 -7.87 -7.51
C LEU A 192 -11.60 -8.46 -8.25
N GLY A 193 -11.43 -9.78 -8.20
CA GLY A 193 -10.37 -10.48 -8.93
C GLY A 193 -10.40 -10.21 -10.44
N ALA A 194 -11.58 -10.24 -11.05
CA ALA A 194 -11.78 -9.94 -12.46
C ALA A 194 -11.47 -8.47 -12.80
N LYS A 195 -11.94 -7.52 -11.98
CA LYS A 195 -11.64 -6.09 -12.16
C LYS A 195 -10.15 -5.79 -12.05
N LEU A 196 -9.45 -6.42 -11.12
CA LEU A 196 -8.00 -6.26 -10.96
C LEU A 196 -7.23 -6.84 -12.15
N GLN A 197 -7.68 -7.95 -12.71
CA GLN A 197 -7.11 -8.49 -13.94
C GLN A 197 -7.31 -7.53 -15.12
N GLN A 198 -8.54 -7.04 -15.33
CA GLN A 198 -8.84 -6.07 -16.38
C GLN A 198 -8.01 -4.79 -16.22
N THR A 199 -7.80 -4.33 -14.99
CA THR A 199 -6.95 -3.17 -14.69
C THR A 199 -5.49 -3.43 -15.09
N SER A 200 -4.95 -4.60 -14.73
CA SER A 200 -3.59 -5.03 -15.11
C SER A 200 -3.42 -5.06 -16.63
N ASP A 201 -4.40 -5.60 -17.36
CA ASP A 201 -4.36 -5.67 -18.83
C ASP A 201 -4.34 -4.28 -19.48
N ARG A 202 -5.05 -3.29 -18.91
CA ARG A 202 -5.08 -1.91 -19.43
C ARG A 202 -3.78 -1.15 -19.22
N ILE A 203 -3.07 -1.40 -18.13
CA ILE A 203 -1.80 -0.71 -17.84
C ILE A 203 -0.60 -1.37 -18.53
N ARG A 204 -0.70 -2.64 -18.93
CA ARG A 204 0.36 -3.41 -19.59
C ARG A 204 0.47 -3.11 -21.08
N ARG A 205 1.04 -1.95 -21.41
CA ARG A 205 1.22 -1.53 -22.81
C ARG A 205 2.46 -0.70 -23.06
N ASP A 206 2.81 -0.59 -24.34
CA ASP A 206 3.79 0.35 -24.90
C ASP A 206 5.15 0.38 -24.17
N ILE A 207 5.74 1.58 -24.08
CA ILE A 207 7.10 1.84 -23.62
C ILE A 207 7.39 1.33 -22.20
N VAL A 208 6.37 1.25 -21.34
CA VAL A 208 6.52 0.81 -19.95
C VAL A 208 6.85 -0.68 -19.87
N PHE A 209 6.36 -1.48 -20.84
CA PHE A 209 6.53 -2.93 -20.87
C PHE A 209 7.33 -3.41 -22.10
N ALA A 210 8.11 -2.52 -22.71
CA ALA A 210 9.02 -2.89 -23.79
C ALA A 210 10.07 -3.90 -23.31
N MET A 211 10.50 -4.81 -24.20
CA MET A 211 11.51 -5.82 -23.85
C MET A 211 12.82 -5.15 -23.44
N SER A 212 13.43 -5.66 -22.37
CA SER A 212 14.78 -5.24 -21.98
C SER A 212 15.77 -5.59 -23.09
N LEU A 213 16.57 -4.60 -23.51
CA LEU A 213 17.64 -4.78 -24.50
C LEU A 213 18.74 -5.74 -24.00
N TYR A 214 18.84 -6.00 -22.69
CA TYR A 214 19.79 -6.96 -22.10
C TYR A 214 19.29 -8.41 -22.12
N LEU A 215 18.00 -8.62 -22.37
CA LEU A 215 17.37 -9.94 -22.42
C LEU A 215 16.97 -10.34 -23.87
N GLN A 216 17.44 -9.58 -24.86
CA GLN A 216 17.33 -9.93 -26.28
C GLN A 216 18.43 -10.92 -26.68
#